data_AF-A0A833ZX78-F1
#
_entry.id   AF-A0A833ZX78-F1
#
_cell.length_a   1.000
_cell.length_b   1.000
_cell.length_c   1.000
_cell.angle_alpha   90.00
_cell.angle_beta   90.00
_cell.angle_gamma   90.00
#
_symmetry.space_group_name_H-M   'P 1'
#
loop_
_entity.id
_entity.type
_entity.pdbx_description
1 polymer ?
#
loop_
_entity_poly.entity_id
_entity_poly.type
_entity_poly.pdbx_seq_one_letter_code
_entity_poly.pdbx_strand_id
1 'polypeptide(L)'
;MAGILMSVQGGAGNRGVAIEQPLLALTGHLWLFRDAGTYDGLLVNQTELFVPSLNVDGQPIFANITLPVYTLKERCLQVVRSLVKPEDYRRLDIARSLYEDLEDHPNVRKDLERLTQEHIENQQMADETEGFNLPS
;
A
#
# COMPACT_ATOMS: atom_id res chain seq x y z
N MET A 1 4.00 -3.43 20.18
CA MET A 1 5.36 -3.55 19.58
C MET A 1 5.55 -2.39 18.62
N ALA A 2 6.72 -1.76 18.67
CA ALA A 2 7.00 -0.48 18.02
C ALA A 2 6.85 -0.58 16.49
N GLY A 3 5.84 0.09 15.94
CA GLY A 3 5.77 0.38 14.51
C GLY A 3 6.79 1.48 14.21
N ILE A 4 7.85 1.14 13.50
CA ILE A 4 8.80 2.15 13.02
C ILE A 4 8.17 2.83 11.82
N LEU A 5 7.67 4.05 12.02
CA LEU A 5 7.27 4.95 10.94
C LEU A 5 8.56 5.48 10.28
N MET A 6 9.02 4.86 9.21
CA MET A 6 10.13 5.40 8.42
C MET A 6 9.59 6.34 7.35
N SER A 7 9.78 7.65 7.58
CA SER A 7 9.46 8.69 6.60
C SER A 7 10.44 8.62 5.43
N VAL A 8 9.95 8.40 4.22
CA VAL A 8 10.75 8.47 2.99
C VAL A 8 10.98 9.95 2.65
N GLN A 9 12.23 10.40 2.73
CA GLN A 9 12.61 11.76 2.33
C GLN A 9 12.94 11.78 0.82
N GLY A 10 11.94 12.10 0.00
CA GLY A 10 12.07 12.15 -1.45
C GLY A 10 12.70 13.46 -1.94
N GLY A 11 13.99 13.44 -2.28
CA GLY A 11 14.61 14.42 -3.15
C GLY A 11 14.27 14.13 -4.63
N ALA A 12 13.93 15.18 -5.38
CA ALA A 12 13.55 15.09 -6.79
C ALA A 12 14.64 14.39 -7.64
N GLY A 13 14.32 13.26 -8.26
CA GLY A 13 15.18 12.71 -9.33
C GLY A 13 15.03 11.23 -9.60
N ASN A 14 15.15 10.35 -8.59
CA ASN A 14 15.21 8.90 -8.82
C ASN A 14 14.32 8.16 -7.81
N ARG A 15 13.19 7.61 -8.26
CA ARG A 15 12.16 6.97 -7.41
C ARG A 15 12.35 5.45 -7.30
N GLY A 16 13.52 5.03 -6.84
CA GLY A 16 13.75 3.70 -6.32
C GLY A 16 14.40 3.86 -4.96
N VAL A 17 13.62 3.69 -3.88
CA VAL A 17 14.19 3.65 -2.53
C VAL A 17 14.45 2.17 -2.23
N ALA A 18 15.71 1.77 -2.34
CA ALA A 18 16.18 0.53 -1.73
C ALA A 18 16.43 0.84 -0.25
N ILE A 19 15.68 0.20 0.64
CA ILE A 19 16.06 0.21 2.05
C ILE A 19 17.30 -0.70 2.17
N GLU A 20 18.49 -0.09 2.13
CA GLU A 20 19.77 -0.80 2.34
C GLU A 20 20.15 -0.92 3.82
N GLN A 21 19.21 -0.65 4.74
CA GLN A 21 19.43 -0.90 6.15
C GLN A 21 19.15 -2.37 6.46
N PRO A 22 19.96 -3.03 7.30
CA PRO A 22 19.57 -4.31 7.87
C PRO A 22 18.33 -4.05 8.71
N LEU A 23 17.17 -4.26 8.10
CA LEU A 23 15.94 -4.42 8.84
C LEU A 23 16.26 -5.55 9.81
N LEU A 24 16.38 -5.24 11.10
CA LEU A 24 16.21 -6.23 12.17
C LEU A 24 14.73 -6.63 12.15
N ALA A 25 14.25 -7.05 10.98
CA ALA A 25 12.97 -7.65 10.78
C ALA A 25 13.06 -9.00 11.46
N LEU A 26 12.38 -9.07 12.58
CA LEU A 26 11.91 -10.35 13.07
C LEU A 26 11.20 -11.03 11.89
N THR A 27 11.71 -12.19 11.51
CA THR A 27 11.14 -13.02 10.44
C THR A 27 9.65 -13.22 10.69
N GLY A 28 8.82 -13.06 9.65
CA GLY A 28 7.37 -13.24 9.74
C GLY A 28 6.56 -11.98 10.08
N HIS A 29 7.20 -10.82 10.30
CA HIS A 29 6.47 -9.56 10.41
C HIS A 29 6.03 -9.03 9.04
N LEU A 30 4.80 -8.52 8.99
CA LEU A 30 4.20 -7.93 7.79
C LEU A 30 4.52 -6.44 7.69
N TRP A 31 4.90 -5.99 6.51
CA TRP A 31 5.24 -4.60 6.22
C TRP A 31 4.36 -4.04 5.11
N LEU A 32 3.93 -2.80 5.31
CA LEU A 32 3.14 -1.99 4.39
C LEU A 32 3.83 -0.63 4.26
N PHE A 33 3.93 -0.11 3.04
CA PHE A 33 4.62 1.16 2.77
C PHE A 33 3.62 2.24 2.36
N ARG A 34 3.81 3.44 2.91
CA ARG A 34 2.91 4.59 2.73
C ARG A 34 3.70 5.87 2.54
N ASP A 35 3.13 6.82 1.80
CA ASP A 35 3.65 8.19 1.78
C ASP A 35 3.53 8.82 3.16
N ALA A 36 4.59 9.48 3.62
CA ALA A 36 4.66 10.00 4.99
C ALA A 36 3.75 11.23 5.22
N GLY A 37 3.42 11.97 4.16
CA GLY A 37 2.58 13.16 4.23
C GLY A 37 1.11 12.87 3.95
N THR A 38 0.82 11.98 3.00
CA THR A 38 -0.55 11.73 2.52
C THR A 38 -1.13 10.38 2.91
N TYR A 39 -0.30 9.46 3.44
CA TYR A 39 -0.64 8.07 3.66
C TYR A 39 -1.06 7.31 2.38
N ASP A 40 -0.71 7.82 1.20
CA ASP A 40 -0.96 7.14 -0.06
C ASP A 40 -0.23 5.78 -0.11
N GLY A 41 -0.90 4.78 -0.69
CA GLY A 41 -0.36 3.43 -0.80
C GLY A 41 0.85 3.33 -1.72
N LEU A 42 1.97 2.80 -1.22
CA LEU A 42 3.15 2.46 -2.03
C LEU A 42 3.23 0.94 -2.22
N LEU A 43 3.85 0.52 -3.32
CA LEU A 43 4.16 -0.89 -3.56
C LEU A 43 5.57 -1.21 -3.09
N VAL A 44 5.75 -2.43 -2.63
CA VAL A 44 7.04 -3.04 -2.30
C VAL A 44 7.18 -4.29 -3.14
N ASN A 45 8.24 -4.39 -3.94
CA ASN A 45 8.45 -5.52 -4.85
C ASN A 45 7.22 -5.81 -5.74
N GLN A 46 6.54 -4.74 -6.20
CA GLN A 46 5.31 -4.80 -7.02
C GLN A 46 4.07 -5.38 -6.31
N THR A 47 4.09 -5.51 -4.98
CA THR A 47 2.94 -5.93 -4.17
C THR A 47 2.68 -4.92 -3.04
N GLU A 48 1.52 -4.99 -2.38
CA GLU A 48 1.17 -4.10 -1.28
C GLU A 48 1.86 -4.50 0.03
N LEU A 49 2.16 -5.79 0.20
CA LEU A 49 2.65 -6.36 1.45
C LEU A 49 4.03 -6.99 1.27
N PHE A 50 4.92 -6.76 2.22
CA PHE A 50 6.23 -7.38 2.26
C PHE A 50 6.43 -8.17 3.55
N VAL A 51 6.87 -9.42 3.39
CA VAL A 51 7.29 -10.26 4.50
C VAL A 51 8.77 -10.59 4.28
N PRO A 52 9.66 -10.10 5.14
CA PRO A 52 11.07 -10.44 5.09
C PRO A 52 11.24 -11.95 5.27
N SER A 53 11.90 -12.60 4.31
CA SER A 53 12.35 -13.98 4.43
C SER A 53 13.64 -14.08 5.26
N LEU A 54 14.11 -15.30 5.54
CA LEU A 54 15.46 -15.49 6.04
C LEU A 54 16.47 -15.21 4.92
N ASN A 55 17.58 -14.54 5.26
CA ASN A 55 18.68 -14.34 4.31
C ASN A 55 19.23 -15.71 3.89
N VAL A 56 19.05 -16.07 2.62
CA VAL A 56 19.77 -17.18 2.01
C VAL A 56 21.17 -16.63 1.69
N ASP A 57 22.22 -17.29 2.19
CA ASP A 57 23.63 -16.96 1.93
C ASP A 57 24.15 -15.60 2.46
N GLY A 58 23.45 -14.98 3.42
CA GLY A 58 23.88 -13.73 4.04
C GLY A 58 23.72 -12.49 3.15
N GLN A 59 23.03 -12.61 2.02
CA GLN A 59 22.66 -11.47 1.18
C GLN A 59 21.52 -10.66 1.80
N PRO A 60 21.53 -9.32 1.68
CA PRO A 60 20.44 -8.48 2.17
C PRO A 60 19.18 -8.70 1.33
N ILE A 61 18.02 -8.65 2.00
CA ILE A 61 16.73 -8.70 1.32
C ILE A 61 16.32 -7.28 0.96
N PHE A 62 16.08 -7.06 -0.34
CA PHE A 62 15.65 -5.77 -0.84
C PHE A 62 14.13 -5.61 -0.79
N ALA A 63 13.69 -4.52 -0.18
CA ALA A 63 12.34 -4.00 -0.32
C ALA A 63 12.37 -2.85 -1.34
N ASN A 64 12.04 -3.14 -2.60
CA ASN A 64 12.03 -2.14 -3.68
C ASN A 64 10.70 -1.38 -3.63
N ILE A 65 10.74 -0.16 -3.10
CA ILE A 65 9.54 0.66 -2.93
C ILE A 65 9.28 1.47 -4.20
N THR A 66 8.09 1.34 -4.77
CA THR A 66 7.67 2.02 -6.00
C THR A 66 6.31 2.68 -5.85
N LEU A 67 6.07 3.75 -6.60
CA LEU A 67 4.72 4.28 -6.76
C LEU A 67 3.89 3.31 -7.60
N PRO A 68 2.66 2.97 -7.19
CA PRO A 68 1.75 2.24 -8.07
C PRO A 68 1.33 3.12 -9.25
N VAL A 69 0.83 2.46 -10.29
CA VAL A 69 0.08 3.13 -11.34
C VAL A 69 -1.32 3.44 -10.80
N TYR A 70 -1.49 4.61 -10.20
CA TYR A 70 -2.80 5.06 -9.75
C TYR A 70 -3.75 5.25 -10.92
N THR A 71 -5.05 5.04 -10.68
CA THR A 71 -6.08 5.48 -11.62
C THR A 71 -6.01 7.00 -11.78
N LEU A 72 -6.47 7.51 -12.93
CA LEU A 72 -6.51 8.97 -13.16
C LEU A 72 -7.35 9.67 -12.08
N LYS A 73 -8.47 9.06 -11.67
CA LYS A 73 -9.33 9.56 -10.60
C LYS A 73 -8.54 9.72 -9.30
N GLU A 74 -7.89 8.66 -8.83
CA GLU A 74 -7.13 8.70 -7.57
C GLU A 74 -5.99 9.71 -7.62
N ARG A 75 -5.27 9.77 -8.74
CA ARG A 75 -4.19 10.74 -8.89
C ARG A 75 -4.68 12.19 -8.84
N CYS A 76 -5.84 12.47 -9.43
CA CYS A 76 -6.47 13.79 -9.34
C CYS A 76 -6.88 14.11 -7.90
N LEU A 77 -7.46 13.16 -7.16
CA LEU A 77 -7.84 13.35 -5.74
C LEU A 77 -6.62 13.68 -4.89
N GLN A 78 -5.51 12.93 -5.04
CA GLN A 78 -4.25 13.21 -4.35
C GLN A 78 -3.77 14.64 -4.57
N VAL A 79 -3.79 15.10 -5.82
CA VAL A 79 -3.37 16.47 -6.16
C VAL A 79 -4.31 17.50 -5.53
N VAL A 80 -5.63 17.32 -5.61
CA VAL A 80 -6.60 18.24 -4.99
C VAL A 80 -6.43 18.30 -3.47
N ARG A 81 -6.26 17.15 -2.79
CA ARG A 81 -6.02 17.08 -1.34
C ARG A 81 -4.76 17.83 -0.90
N SER A 82 -3.76 17.95 -1.78
CA SER A 82 -2.54 18.72 -1.50
C SER A 82 -2.66 20.23 -1.74
N LEU A 83 -3.67 20.66 -2.51
CA LEU A 83 -3.86 22.07 -2.90
C LEU A 83 -5.00 22.76 -2.16
N VAL A 84 -5.98 21.99 -1.70
CA VAL A 84 -7.21 22.49 -1.08
C VAL A 84 -7.29 21.97 0.34
N LYS A 85 -7.68 22.83 1.29
CA LYS A 85 -7.88 22.38 2.66
C LYS A 85 -9.16 21.55 2.78
N PRO A 86 -9.23 20.57 3.69
CA PRO A 86 -10.42 19.73 3.86
C PRO A 86 -11.71 20.52 4.09
N GLU A 87 -11.64 21.65 4.80
CA GLU A 87 -12.83 22.49 5.07
C GLU A 87 -13.40 23.14 3.80
N ASP A 88 -12.59 23.25 2.75
CA ASP A 88 -12.94 23.90 1.49
C ASP A 88 -13.35 22.90 0.40
N TYR A 89 -13.27 21.58 0.61
CA TYR A 89 -13.65 20.59 -0.41
C TYR A 89 -15.07 20.78 -0.93
N ARG A 90 -16.03 21.05 -0.03
CA ARG A 90 -17.44 21.26 -0.36
C ARG A 90 -17.74 22.60 -1.05
N ARG A 91 -16.72 23.45 -1.24
CA ARG A 91 -16.81 24.73 -1.96
C ARG A 91 -16.32 24.64 -3.40
N LEU A 92 -15.69 23.53 -3.79
CA LEU A 92 -15.25 23.28 -5.16
C LEU A 92 -16.45 23.11 -6.08
N ASP A 93 -16.39 23.62 -7.31
CA ASP A 93 -17.47 23.44 -8.30
C ASP A 93 -17.31 22.11 -9.05
N ILE A 94 -17.58 21.00 -8.36
CA ILE A 94 -17.45 19.63 -8.87
C ILE A 94 -18.68 18.77 -8.53
N ALA A 95 -18.76 17.60 -9.15
CA ALA A 95 -19.85 16.65 -8.89
C ALA A 95 -19.91 16.24 -7.41
N ARG A 96 -21.13 16.08 -6.86
CA ARG A 96 -21.33 15.82 -5.43
C ARG A 96 -20.63 14.57 -4.92
N SER A 97 -20.60 13.50 -5.72
CA SER A 97 -19.91 12.26 -5.38
C SER A 97 -18.40 12.44 -5.18
N LEU A 98 -17.78 13.39 -5.89
CA LEU A 98 -16.34 13.65 -5.76
C LEU A 98 -15.96 14.30 -4.43
N TYR A 99 -16.91 14.94 -3.73
CA TYR A 99 -16.63 15.43 -2.39
C TYR A 99 -16.43 14.29 -1.39
N GLU A 100 -17.26 13.24 -1.49
CA GLU A 100 -17.13 12.04 -0.65
C GLU A 100 -15.81 11.33 -0.96
N ASP A 101 -15.45 11.26 -2.25
CA ASP A 101 -14.15 10.73 -2.66
C ASP A 101 -12.98 11.56 -2.10
N LEU A 102 -13.06 12.89 -2.08
CA LEU A 102 -12.01 13.76 -1.52
C LEU A 102 -11.87 13.62 0.00
N GLU A 103 -13.01 13.52 0.71
CA GLU A 103 -13.08 13.35 2.16
C GLU A 103 -12.60 11.98 2.62
N ASP A 104 -12.73 10.95 1.77
CA ASP A 104 -12.21 9.62 2.05
C ASP A 104 -10.68 9.54 1.85
N HIS A 105 -9.94 9.93 2.89
CA HIS A 105 -8.47 9.93 2.84
C HIS A 105 -7.89 8.51 2.95
N PRO A 106 -6.69 8.28 2.36
CA PRO A 106 -5.97 7.03 2.53
C PRO A 106 -5.82 6.64 4.00
N ASN A 107 -6.10 5.37 4.33
CA ASN A 107 -6.13 4.91 5.70
C ASN A 107 -5.62 3.47 5.82
N VAL A 108 -4.54 3.30 6.58
CA VAL A 108 -3.87 2.01 6.80
C VAL A 108 -4.82 0.93 7.32
N ARG A 109 -5.78 1.29 8.18
CA ARG A 109 -6.74 0.33 8.74
C ARG A 109 -7.70 -0.16 7.67
N LYS A 110 -8.25 0.74 6.84
CA LYS A 110 -9.13 0.36 5.72
C LYS A 110 -8.41 -0.58 4.75
N ASP A 111 -7.15 -0.28 4.46
CA ASP A 111 -6.34 -1.11 3.58
C ASP A 111 -6.07 -2.50 4.20
N LEU A 112 -5.79 -2.56 5.50
CA LEU A 112 -5.59 -3.84 6.18
C LEU A 112 -6.87 -4.68 6.21
N GLU A 113 -8.02 -4.05 6.44
CA GLU A 113 -9.34 -4.71 6.39
C GLU A 113 -9.61 -5.27 4.99
N ARG A 114 -9.39 -4.48 3.93
CA ARG A 114 -9.50 -4.93 2.53
C ARG A 114 -8.55 -6.09 2.22
N LEU A 115 -7.27 -5.96 2.55
CA LEU A 115 -6.26 -7.00 2.30
C LEU A 115 -6.57 -8.30 3.03
N THR A 116 -7.09 -8.21 4.26
CA THR A 116 -7.53 -9.39 5.02
C THR A 116 -8.70 -10.08 4.33
N GLN A 117 -9.67 -9.30 3.84
CA GLN A 117 -10.83 -9.83 3.13
C GLN A 117 -10.44 -10.52 1.82
N GLU A 118 -9.63 -9.85 0.98
CA GLU A 118 -9.11 -10.42 -0.27
C GLU A 118 -8.32 -11.73 -0.03
N HIS A 119 -7.58 -11.81 1.08
CA HIS A 119 -6.85 -13.03 1.44
C HIS A 119 -7.80 -14.19 1.76
N ILE A 120 -8.85 -13.95 2.53
CA ILE A 120 -9.86 -14.96 2.89
C ILE A 120 -10.59 -15.46 1.64
N GLU A 121 -10.99 -14.55 0.75
CA GLU A 121 -11.68 -14.88 -0.50
C GLU A 121 -10.81 -15.73 -1.44
N ASN A 122 -9.53 -15.36 -1.58
CA ASN A 122 -8.58 -16.12 -2.39
C ASN A 122 -8.32 -17.53 -1.84
N GLN A 123 -8.34 -17.72 -0.52
CA GLN A 123 -8.23 -19.05 0.09
C GLN A 123 -9.45 -19.93 -0.20
N GLN A 124 -10.65 -19.37 -0.10
CA GLN A 124 -11.90 -20.10 -0.36
C GLN A 124 -11.99 -20.57 -1.83
N MET A 125 -11.62 -19.71 -2.77
CA MET A 125 -11.61 -20.05 -4.20
C MET A 125 -10.55 -21.12 -4.55
N ALA A 126 -9.42 -21.16 -3.84
CA ALA A 126 -8.41 -22.19 -4.03
C ALA A 126 -8.91 -23.58 -3.61
N ASP A 127 -9.62 -23.67 -2.48
CA ASP A 127 -10.16 -24.92 -1.93
C ASP A 127 -11.29 -25.50 -2.81
N GLU A 128 -12.11 -24.64 -3.42
CA GLU A 128 -13.16 -25.05 -4.37
C GLU A 128 -12.60 -25.60 -5.69
N THR A 129 -11.41 -25.16 -6.11
CA THR A 129 -10.79 -25.59 -7.36
C THR A 129 -10.10 -26.97 -7.21
N GLU A 130 -9.66 -27.34 -6.01
CA GLU A 130 -9.11 -28.68 -5.72
C GLU A 130 -10.20 -29.75 -5.53
N GLY A 131 -11.41 -29.36 -5.10
CA GLY A 131 -12.54 -30.28 -4.97
C GLY A 131 -13.13 -30.81 -6.28
N PHE A 132 -12.81 -30.18 -7.43
CA PHE A 132 -13.33 -30.57 -8.76
C PHE A 132 -12.41 -31.53 -9.54
N ASN A 133 -11.22 -31.87 -9.00
CA ASN A 133 -10.22 -32.73 -9.66
C ASN A 133 -10.02 -34.07 -8.95
N LEU A 134 -11.11 -34.78 -8.62
CA LEU A 134 -11.05 -36.21 -8.28
C LEU A 134 -11.46 -37.03 -9.51
N PRO A 135 -10.59 -37.88 -10.08
CA PRO A 135 -10.99 -38.78 -11.15
C PRO A 135 -11.94 -39.86 -10.61
N SER A 136 -13.05 -40.09 -11.33
CA SER A 136 -14.04 -41.16 -11.08
C SER A 136 -13.46 -42.55 -11.26
#